data_AF-A0A0U5AHP8-F1
#
_entry.id   AF-A0A0U5AHP8-F1
#
_cell.length_a   1.000
_cell.length_b   1.000
_cell.length_c   1.000
_cell.angle_alpha   90.00
_cell.angle_beta   90.00
_cell.angle_gamma   90.00
#
_symmetry.space_group_name_H-M   'P 1'
#
loop_
_entity.id
_entity.type
_entity.pdbx_description
1 polymer ?
#
loop_
_entity_poly.entity_id
_entity_poly.type
_entity_poly.pdbx_seq_one_letter_code
_entity_poly.pdbx_strand_id
1 'polypeptide(L)' 'MEERGAEPEQRRFTWEEIAQRTGRGPAADERWLVIDRKVYDISRFHRRHPGGSRVISHYAGQDAT' A
#
# COMPACT_ATOMS: atom_id res chain seq x y z
N MET A 1 -25.42 20.68 8.35
CA MET A 1 -24.98 19.85 7.21
C MET A 1 -23.59 19.41 7.56
N GLU A 2 -23.46 18.33 8.32
CA GLU A 2 -22.16 17.80 8.74
C GLU A 2 -21.90 16.55 7.91
N GLU A 3 -20.80 16.62 7.18
CA GLU A 3 -20.39 15.64 6.18
C GLU A 3 -20.06 14.33 6.88
N ARG A 4 -20.77 13.27 6.50
CA ARG A 4 -20.46 11.90 6.93
C ARG A 4 -19.07 11.56 6.41
N GLY A 5 -18.05 11.67 7.27
CA GLY A 5 -16.71 11.15 7.00
C GLY A 5 -16.84 9.68 6.63
N ALA A 6 -16.51 9.35 5.39
CA ALA A 6 -16.58 7.99 4.88
C ALA A 6 -15.68 7.10 5.75
N GLU A 7 -16.29 6.14 6.46
CA GLU A 7 -15.53 5.06 7.08
C GLU A 7 -14.73 4.36 5.98
N PRO A 8 -13.45 4.00 6.21
CA PRO A 8 -12.67 3.33 5.19
C PRO A 8 -13.39 2.03 4.83
N GLU A 9 -13.91 1.97 3.61
CA GLU A 9 -14.55 0.78 3.08
C GLU A 9 -13.55 -0.37 3.21
N GLN A 10 -13.85 -1.35 4.07
CA GLN A 10 -13.00 -2.52 4.27
C GLN A 10 -13.07 -3.40 3.03
N ARG A 11 -12.31 -2.99 2.04
CA ARG A 11 -12.24 -3.61 0.74
C ARG A 11 -11.30 -4.81 0.82
N ARG A 12 -11.78 -5.97 0.36
CA ARG A 12 -10.98 -7.19 0.29
C ARG A 12 -10.20 -7.17 -1.01
N PHE A 13 -8.93 -7.54 -0.94
CA PHE A 13 -8.05 -7.62 -2.09
C PHE A 13 -7.56 -9.05 -2.26
N THR A 14 -7.40 -9.45 -3.52
CA THR A 14 -6.73 -10.72 -3.85
C THR A 14 -5.22 -10.55 -3.81
N TRP A 15 -4.49 -11.66 -3.63
CA TRP A 15 -3.03 -11.66 -3.70
C TRP A 15 -2.51 -11.24 -5.08
N GLU A 16 -3.24 -11.56 -6.16
CA GLU A 16 -2.91 -11.09 -7.52
C GLU A 16 -3.01 -9.57 -7.66
N GLU A 17 -4.04 -8.96 -7.07
CA GLU A 17 -4.17 -7.50 -7.05
C GLU A 17 -3.02 -6.87 -6.25
N ILE A 18 -2.72 -7.40 -5.06
CA ILE A 18 -1.67 -6.87 -4.19
C ILE A 18 -0.29 -6.98 -4.88
N ALA A 19 0.00 -8.12 -5.52
CA ALA A 19 1.26 -8.37 -6.21
C ALA A 19 1.50 -7.43 -7.42
N GLN A 20 0.44 -6.81 -7.95
CA GLN A 20 0.57 -5.80 -9.02
C GLN A 20 0.93 -4.41 -8.47
N ARG A 21 0.65 -4.12 -7.19
CA ARG A 21 0.87 -2.80 -6.55
C ARG A 21 2.27 -2.68 -5.96
N THR A 22 3.26 -2.93 -6.82
CA THR A 22 4.69 -2.91 -6.48
C THR A 22 5.34 -1.53 -6.72
N GLY A 23 4.58 -0.54 -7.18
CA GLY A 23 5.11 0.75 -7.64
C GLY A 23 5.89 0.65 -8.95
N ARG A 24 5.62 -0.37 -9.77
CA ARG A 24 6.18 -0.58 -11.12
C ARG A 24 5.10 -1.03 -12.10
N GLY A 25 5.37 -0.90 -13.40
CA GLY A 25 4.44 -1.31 -14.45
C GLY A 25 3.15 -0.48 -14.45
N PRO A 26 1.98 -1.07 -14.70
CA PRO A 26 0.71 -0.34 -14.82
C PRO A 26 0.26 0.34 -13.51
N ALA A 27 0.85 0.00 -12.37
CA ALA A 27 0.58 0.59 -11.06
C ALA A 27 1.81 1.34 -10.49
N ALA A 28 2.56 2.05 -11.34
CA ALA A 28 3.80 2.74 -10.94
C ALA A 28 3.61 3.74 -9.77
N ASP A 29 2.43 4.35 -9.69
CA ASP A 29 2.04 5.31 -8.65
C ASP A 29 1.47 4.66 -7.39
N GLU A 30 1.26 3.34 -7.39
CA GLU A 30 0.63 2.58 -6.31
C GLU A 30 1.60 1.57 -5.70
N ARG A 31 1.88 1.73 -4.40
CA ARG A 31 2.70 0.81 -3.60
C ARG A 31 1.90 0.37 -2.42
N TRP A 32 1.58 -0.92 -2.37
CA TRP A 32 0.88 -1.49 -1.24
C TRP A 32 1.79 -2.40 -0.44
N LEU A 33 1.51 -2.52 0.86
CA LEU A 33 2.24 -3.35 1.79
C LEU A 33 1.25 -4.12 2.63
N VAL A 34 1.46 -5.42 2.81
CA VAL A 34 0.65 -6.23 3.71
C VAL A 34 1.36 -6.37 5.05
N ILE A 35 0.68 -5.97 6.12
CA ILE A 35 1.15 -6.12 7.51
C ILE A 35 -0.03 -6.66 8.32
N ASP A 36 0.15 -7.76 9.05
CA ASP A 36 -0.91 -8.34 9.90
C ASP A 36 -2.20 -8.62 9.10
N ARG A 37 -2.07 -9.13 7.86
CA ARG A 37 -3.18 -9.38 6.91
C ARG A 37 -3.99 -8.13 6.52
N LYS A 38 -3.48 -6.94 6.78
CA LYS A 38 -4.07 -5.66 6.34
C LYS A 38 -3.23 -5.06 5.23
N VAL A 39 -3.91 -4.53 4.22
CA VAL A 39 -3.27 -3.87 3.09
C VAL A 39 -3.15 -2.38 3.36
N TYR A 40 -1.93 -1.84 3.27
CA TYR A 40 -1.63 -0.43 3.47
C TYR A 40 -1.12 0.18 2.18
N ASP A 41 -1.72 1.31 1.77
CA ASP A 41 -1.17 2.15 0.72
C ASP A 41 -0.03 3.02 1.25
N ILE A 42 1.18 2.73 0.80
CA ILE A 42 2.41 3.45 1.16
C ILE A 42 2.91 4.35 0.02
N SER A 43 2.11 4.58 -1.03
CA SER A 43 2.48 5.42 -2.18
C SER A 43 2.96 6.81 -1.81
N ARG A 44 2.40 7.41 -0.76
CA ARG A 44 2.84 8.73 -0.28
C ARG A 44 3.89 8.63 0.82
N PHE A 45 3.83 7.55 1.61
CA PHE A 45 4.68 7.37 2.77
C PHE A 45 6.11 6.93 2.41
N HIS A 46 6.29 6.17 1.33
CA HIS A 46 7.60 5.61 0.98
C HIS A 46 8.69 6.66 0.80
N ARG A 47 8.36 7.89 0.37
CA ARG A 47 9.33 9.00 0.19
C ARG A 47 9.77 9.64 1.51
N ARG A 48 8.96 9.51 2.57
CA ARG A 48 9.21 10.11 3.89
C ARG A 48 9.71 9.09 4.92
N HIS A 49 9.95 7.85 4.50
CA HIS A 49 10.37 6.78 5.39
C HIS A 49 11.75 7.10 6.01
N PRO A 50 11.89 7.15 7.36
CA PRO A 50 13.14 7.55 8.03
C PRO A 50 14.35 6.67 7.69
N GLY A 51 14.13 5.40 7.32
CA GLY A 51 15.17 4.47 6.85
C GLY A 51 15.46 4.53 5.35
N GLY A 52 14.89 5.50 4.63
CA GLY A 52 15.01 5.64 3.19
C GLY A 52 13.94 4.87 2.40
N SER A 53 13.62 5.39 1.22
CA SER A 53 12.54 4.89 0.36
C SER A 53 12.82 3.52 -0.28
N ARG A 54 14.10 3.15 -0.40
CA ARG A 54 14.53 1.87 -0.98
C ARG A 54 14.12 0.67 -0.13
N VAL A 55 14.16 0.79 1.19
CA VAL A 55 13.86 -0.33 2.10
C VAL A 55 12.38 -0.68 2.02
N ILE A 56 11.50 0.30 2.19
CA ILE A 56 10.05 0.05 2.20
C ILE A 56 9.49 -0.26 0.80
N SER A 57 10.12 0.27 -0.26
CA SER A 57 9.72 -0.05 -1.64
C SER A 57 10.11 -1.45 -2.08
N HIS A 58 11.11 -2.09 -1.45
CA HIS A 58 11.52 -3.45 -1.77
C HIS A 58 10.44 -4.47 -1.38
N TYR A 59 9.67 -4.18 -0.34
CA TYR A 59 8.57 -5.02 0.15
C TYR A 59 7.20 -4.63 -0.44
N ALA A 60 7.15 -3.66 -1.36
CA ALA A 60 5.90 -3.28 -2.00
C ALA A 60 5.34 -4.47 -2.81
N GLY A 61 4.06 -4.77 -2.63
CA GLY A 61 3.37 -5.92 -3.23
C GLY A 61 3.67 -7.27 -2.56
N GLN A 62 4.32 -7.26 -1.40
CA GLN A 62 4.66 -8.46 -0.62
C GLN A 62 4.13 -8.35 0.82
N ASP A 63 4.05 -9.49 1.50
CA ASP A 63 3.86 -9.52 2.95
C ASP A 63 5.19 -9.23 3.65
N ALA A 64 5.16 -8.30 4.60
CA ALA A 64 6.35 -7.85 5.33
C ALA A 64 6.28 -8.19 6.83
N THR A 65 5.49 -9.21 7.21
CA THR A 65 5.40 -9.74 8.58
C THR A 65 6.58 -10.65 8.90
#